data_AF-A0A970SMH3-F1
#
_entry.id   AF-A0A970SMH3-F1
#
_cell.length_a   1.000
_cell.length_b   1.000
_cell.length_c   1.000
_cell.angle_alpha   90.00
_cell.angle_beta   90.00
_cell.angle_gamma   90.00
#
_symmetry.space_group_name_H-M   'P 1'
#
loop_
_entity.id
_entity.type
_entity.pdbx_description
1 polymer ?
#
loop_
_entity_poly.entity_id
_entity_poly.type
_entity_poly.pdbx_seq_one_letter_code
_entity_poly.pdbx_strand_id
1 'polypeptide(L)'
;MKNRLHWSLQSPVAYLAACLIVYFGLWIGIPKARFLATLAQIIDSATKTASLPVSILLSICGIIVVSVPTILFMAAQVSVVYQFSRLRLGFRGAALVWLGLFALLVMIVSGIIWRLDVVNKLHRWPTLREIGFIVGMYRHGLLKMFMFATILLLASCTGYLVSLRIRDRNLLLPVVMFAAFIDLWTVSVGPVSTVMKRAPEVVSAVSAPIPQAGTGAFVPALMMGLGDPLFMAVVFASVHKLGLNARRNYSFVLAIMTLAMLAVLLDFAPYIPALIALAVAVVLANWGQFKLSRQEKISTAIVALALIATLPLVWYVLRPAPPTEKSTHQQHNRDSSSNP
;
A
#
# COMPACT_ATOMS: atom_id res chain seq x y z
N MET A 1 -32.63 21.38 28.08
CA MET A 1 -31.51 21.15 27.14
C MET A 1 -31.98 20.22 26.02
N LYS A 2 -32.46 20.77 24.90
CA LYS A 2 -32.92 20.02 23.73
C LYS A 2 -31.73 19.85 22.79
N ASN A 3 -30.88 18.86 23.06
CA ASN A 3 -29.81 18.46 22.14
C ASN A 3 -30.44 17.84 20.90
N ARG A 4 -30.83 18.66 19.92
CA ARG A 4 -31.13 18.16 18.58
C ARG A 4 -29.84 17.58 18.03
N LEU A 5 -29.73 16.25 18.02
CA LEU A 5 -28.81 15.53 17.16
C LEU A 5 -29.19 15.83 15.70
N HIS A 6 -28.82 17.01 15.21
CA HIS A 6 -28.68 17.20 13.78
C HIS A 6 -27.45 16.39 13.37
N TRP A 7 -27.69 15.12 12.99
CA TRP A 7 -26.78 14.36 12.16
C TRP A 7 -26.69 15.08 10.82
N SER A 8 -25.92 16.17 10.75
CA SER A 8 -25.56 16.71 9.46
C SER A 8 -24.72 15.63 8.77
N LEU A 9 -25.08 15.30 7.54
CA LEU A 9 -24.29 14.41 6.66
C LEU A 9 -22.83 14.89 6.48
N GLN A 10 -22.45 16.02 7.06
CA GLN A 10 -21.12 16.59 7.06
C GLN A 10 -20.20 16.05 8.16
N SER A 11 -20.65 15.09 8.98
CA SER A 11 -19.78 14.51 10.00
C SER A 11 -18.62 13.70 9.37
N PRO A 12 -17.36 13.83 9.84
CA PRO A 12 -16.25 13.04 9.33
C PRO A 12 -16.46 11.51 9.42
N VAL A 13 -17.27 11.07 10.39
CA VAL A 13 -17.66 9.66 10.55
C VAL A 13 -18.52 9.18 9.38
N ALA A 14 -19.49 9.99 8.93
CA ALA A 14 -20.32 9.65 7.77
C ALA A 14 -19.48 9.55 6.49
N TYR A 15 -18.53 10.47 6.29
CA TYR A 15 -17.60 10.40 5.16
C TYR A 15 -16.69 9.17 5.23
N LEU A 16 -16.15 8.84 6.40
CA LEU A 16 -15.34 7.63 6.59
C LEU A 16 -16.14 6.36 6.27
N ALA A 17 -17.38 6.27 6.76
CA ALA A 17 -18.27 5.16 6.46
C ALA A 17 -18.58 5.07 4.96
N ALA A 18 -18.87 6.20 4.31
CA ALA A 18 -19.06 6.24 2.86
C ALA A 18 -17.81 5.80 2.08
N CYS A 19 -16.62 6.25 2.49
CA CYS A 19 -15.36 5.83 1.87
C CYS A 19 -15.11 4.33 2.06
N LEU A 20 -15.44 3.75 3.21
CA LEU A 20 -15.37 2.30 3.44
C LEU A 20 -16.38 1.54 2.58
N ILE A 21 -17.62 2.03 2.46
CA ILE A 21 -18.63 1.44 1.57
C ILE A 21 -18.15 1.45 0.12
N VAL A 22 -17.60 2.58 -0.35
CA VAL A 22 -17.01 2.68 -1.69
C VAL A 22 -15.84 1.71 -1.83
N TYR A 23 -14.95 1.61 -0.84
CA TYR A 23 -13.82 0.68 -0.84
C TYR A 23 -14.29 -0.78 -0.96
N PHE A 24 -15.31 -1.19 -0.18
CA PHE A 24 -15.90 -2.53 -0.29
C PHE A 24 -16.63 -2.74 -1.62
N GLY A 25 -17.36 -1.72 -2.10
CA GLY A 25 -18.03 -1.74 -3.40
C GLY A 25 -17.04 -1.92 -4.55
N LEU A 26 -15.88 -1.27 -4.49
CA LEU A 26 -14.78 -1.45 -5.44
C LEU A 26 -14.20 -2.86 -5.38
N TRP A 27 -14.03 -3.43 -4.18
CA TRP A 27 -13.60 -4.83 -4.02
C TRP A 27 -14.59 -5.86 -4.58
N ILE A 28 -15.89 -5.58 -4.50
CA ILE A 28 -16.94 -6.47 -5.00
C ILE A 28 -17.14 -6.28 -6.51
N GLY A 29 -17.16 -5.03 -6.97
CA GLY A 29 -17.56 -4.63 -8.33
C GLY A 29 -16.43 -4.62 -9.34
N ILE A 30 -15.17 -4.38 -8.93
CA ILE A 30 -14.05 -4.45 -9.87
C ILE A 30 -13.82 -5.93 -10.20
N PRO A 31 -13.81 -6.31 -11.49
CA PRO A 31 -13.57 -7.68 -11.89
C PRO A 31 -12.29 -8.19 -11.23
N LYS A 32 -12.35 -9.42 -10.72
CA LYS A 32 -11.21 -10.06 -10.03
C LYS A 32 -9.94 -9.87 -10.87
N ALA A 33 -8.79 -9.67 -10.23
CA ALA A 33 -7.52 -9.48 -10.93
C ALA A 33 -7.24 -10.53 -12.02
N ARG A 34 -7.76 -11.76 -11.86
CA ARG A 34 -7.74 -12.80 -12.91
C ARG A 34 -8.47 -12.39 -14.17
N PHE A 35 -9.68 -11.83 -14.07
CA PHE A 35 -10.43 -11.31 -15.20
C PHE A 35 -9.68 -10.19 -15.90
N LEU A 36 -9.14 -9.22 -15.14
CA LEU A 36 -8.35 -8.13 -15.73
C LEU A 36 -7.09 -8.65 -16.44
N ALA A 37 -6.41 -9.65 -15.86
CA ALA A 37 -5.26 -10.30 -16.48
C ALA A 37 -5.66 -11.07 -17.75
N THR A 38 -6.77 -11.81 -17.74
CA THR A 38 -7.28 -12.50 -18.93
C THR A 38 -7.67 -11.51 -20.01
N LEU A 39 -8.32 -10.39 -19.65
CA LEU A 39 -8.69 -9.36 -20.60
C LEU A 39 -7.46 -8.68 -21.20
N ALA A 40 -6.43 -8.41 -20.39
CA ALA A 40 -5.14 -7.91 -20.86
C ALA A 40 -4.42 -8.91 -21.79
N GLN A 41 -4.45 -10.21 -21.51
CA GLN A 41 -3.90 -11.25 -22.37
C GLN A 41 -4.64 -11.37 -23.70
N ILE A 42 -5.98 -11.25 -23.68
CA ILE A 42 -6.80 -11.23 -24.90
C ILE A 42 -6.46 -10.00 -25.74
N ILE A 43 -6.34 -8.82 -25.12
CA ILE A 43 -5.95 -7.59 -25.79
C ILE A 43 -4.55 -7.72 -26.38
N ASP A 44 -3.56 -8.22 -25.63
CA ASP A 44 -2.20 -8.44 -26.12
C ASP A 44 -2.16 -9.40 -27.32
N SER A 45 -2.88 -10.52 -27.22
CA SER A 45 -3.00 -11.48 -28.31
C SER A 45 -3.63 -10.84 -29.55
N ALA A 46 -4.68 -10.02 -29.37
CA ALA A 46 -5.32 -9.30 -30.46
C ALA A 46 -4.42 -8.22 -31.08
N THR A 47 -3.59 -7.52 -30.29
CA THR A 47 -2.66 -6.51 -30.80
C THR A 47 -1.61 -7.09 -31.73
N LYS A 48 -1.13 -8.32 -31.47
CA LYS A 48 -0.12 -9.00 -32.29
C LYS A 48 -0.62 -9.38 -33.69
N THR A 49 -1.93 -9.55 -33.84
CA THR A 49 -2.59 -9.91 -35.12
C THR A 49 -3.19 -8.73 -35.85
N ALA A 50 -3.25 -7.55 -35.22
CA ALA A 50 -3.96 -6.40 -35.72
C ALA A 50 -3.09 -5.48 -36.59
N SER A 51 -3.72 -4.70 -37.47
CA SER A 51 -3.03 -3.61 -38.16
C SER A 51 -2.53 -2.55 -37.17
N LEU A 52 -1.47 -1.82 -37.55
CA LEU A 52 -0.87 -0.76 -36.73
C LEU A 52 -1.90 0.16 -36.01
N PRO A 53 -2.91 0.75 -36.69
CA PRO A 53 -3.86 1.63 -36.00
C PRO A 53 -4.71 0.90 -34.95
N VAL A 54 -5.07 -0.36 -35.20
CA VAL A 54 -5.88 -1.17 -34.29
C VAL A 54 -5.04 -1.62 -33.08
N SER A 55 -3.76 -1.93 -33.28
CA SER A 55 -2.85 -2.30 -32.19
C SER A 55 -2.65 -1.17 -31.17
N ILE A 56 -2.57 0.09 -31.64
CA ILE A 56 -2.46 1.27 -30.77
C ILE A 56 -3.74 1.46 -29.96
N LEU A 57 -4.91 1.37 -30.61
CA LEU A 57 -6.21 1.51 -29.94
C LEU A 57 -6.42 0.45 -28.85
N LEU A 58 -6.08 -0.80 -29.16
CA LEU A 58 -6.15 -1.92 -28.21
C LEU A 58 -5.20 -1.73 -27.02
N SER A 59 -3.98 -1.22 -27.25
CA SER A 59 -3.02 -0.91 -26.19
C SER A 59 -3.52 0.18 -25.25
N ILE A 60 -4.09 1.26 -25.80
CA ILE A 60 -4.71 2.34 -25.01
C ILE A 60 -5.88 1.79 -24.17
N CYS A 61 -6.72 0.93 -24.77
CA CYS A 61 -7.84 0.30 -24.06
C CYS A 61 -7.34 -0.56 -22.89
N GLY A 62 -6.31 -1.38 -23.09
CA GLY A 62 -5.70 -2.18 -22.03
C GLY A 62 -5.16 -1.33 -20.87
N ILE A 63 -4.46 -0.23 -21.18
CA ILE A 63 -3.97 0.72 -20.18
C ILE A 63 -5.13 1.31 -19.37
N ILE A 64 -6.20 1.75 -20.02
CA ILE A 64 -7.37 2.35 -19.35
C ILE A 64 -8.06 1.33 -18.44
N VAL A 65 -8.29 0.11 -18.94
CA VAL A 65 -8.97 -0.96 -18.20
C VAL A 65 -8.21 -1.34 -16.93
N VAL A 66 -6.88 -1.34 -16.95
CA VAL A 66 -6.06 -1.68 -15.77
C VAL A 66 -5.84 -0.47 -14.85
N SER A 67 -5.57 0.71 -15.42
CA SER A 67 -5.23 1.90 -14.64
C SER A 67 -6.43 2.47 -13.88
N VAL A 68 -7.62 2.51 -14.48
CA VAL A 68 -8.81 3.13 -13.84
C VAL A 68 -9.20 2.43 -12.54
N PRO A 69 -9.40 1.10 -12.48
CA PRO A 69 -9.71 0.42 -11.22
C PRO A 69 -8.63 0.61 -10.16
N THR A 70 -7.36 0.62 -10.57
CA THR A 70 -6.21 0.80 -9.68
C THR A 70 -6.19 2.20 -9.06
N ILE A 71 -6.41 3.23 -9.88
CA ILE A 71 -6.54 4.63 -9.44
C ILE A 71 -7.73 4.80 -8.51
N LEU A 72 -8.88 4.21 -8.81
CA LEU A 72 -10.06 4.26 -7.95
C LEU A 72 -9.81 3.59 -6.59
N PHE A 73 -9.13 2.45 -6.58
CA PHE A 73 -8.76 1.76 -5.35
C PHE A 73 -7.82 2.61 -4.48
N MET A 74 -6.77 3.15 -5.09
CA MET A 74 -5.83 4.04 -4.41
C MET A 74 -6.57 5.28 -3.87
N ALA A 75 -7.43 5.91 -4.68
CA ALA A 75 -8.22 7.06 -4.27
C ALA A 75 -9.12 6.75 -3.06
N ALA A 76 -9.76 5.58 -3.06
CA ALA A 76 -10.57 5.12 -1.94
C ALA A 76 -9.73 4.91 -0.67
N GLN A 77 -8.55 4.28 -0.77
CA GLN A 77 -7.63 4.09 0.35
C GLN A 77 -7.13 5.42 0.92
N VAL A 78 -6.64 6.32 0.06
CA VAL A 78 -6.20 7.67 0.45
C VAL A 78 -7.35 8.43 1.12
N SER A 79 -8.58 8.31 0.60
CA SER A 79 -9.78 8.93 1.18
C SER A 79 -10.10 8.39 2.57
N VAL A 80 -10.03 7.07 2.78
CA VAL A 80 -10.24 6.46 4.10
C VAL A 80 -9.24 7.02 5.10
N VAL A 81 -7.95 7.04 4.76
CA VAL A 81 -6.88 7.57 5.63
C VAL A 81 -7.10 9.05 5.93
N TYR A 82 -7.42 9.84 4.91
CA TYR A 82 -7.69 11.27 5.05
C TYR A 82 -8.91 11.58 5.92
N GLN A 83 -10.01 10.85 5.75
CA GLN A 83 -11.20 11.07 6.58
C GLN A 83 -10.97 10.59 8.01
N PHE A 84 -10.23 9.49 8.18
CA PHE A 84 -9.82 9.01 9.50
C PHE A 84 -8.97 10.06 10.23
N SER A 85 -8.01 10.68 9.56
CA SER A 85 -7.12 11.66 10.18
C SER A 85 -7.82 12.96 10.62
N ARG A 86 -9.03 13.21 10.12
CA ARG A 86 -9.88 14.36 10.52
C ARG A 86 -10.73 14.07 11.76
N LEU A 87 -10.77 12.82 12.22
CA LEU A 87 -11.49 12.47 13.42
C LEU A 87 -10.82 13.15 14.63
N ARG A 88 -11.63 13.83 15.44
CA ARG A 88 -11.20 14.29 16.77
C ARG A 88 -11.25 13.08 17.69
N LEU A 89 -10.14 12.77 18.37
CA LEU A 89 -10.04 11.68 19.37
C LEU A 89 -10.85 11.98 20.65
N GLY A 90 -12.15 12.20 20.51
CA GLY A 90 -13.08 12.03 21.63
C GLY A 90 -13.39 10.55 21.86
N PHE A 91 -14.44 10.27 22.63
CA PHE A 91 -14.93 8.90 22.88
C PHE A 91 -15.07 8.05 21.60
N ARG A 92 -15.54 8.66 20.51
CA ARG A 92 -15.69 8.01 19.19
C ARG A 92 -14.35 7.64 18.54
N GLY A 93 -13.32 8.47 18.72
CA GLY A 93 -11.98 8.17 18.25
C GLY A 93 -11.36 7.02 19.05
N ALA A 94 -11.54 7.02 20.37
CA ALA A 94 -11.12 5.92 21.22
C ALA A 94 -11.78 4.59 20.80
N ALA A 95 -13.08 4.60 20.50
CA ALA A 95 -13.77 3.41 19.99
C ALA A 95 -13.16 2.88 18.67
N LEU A 96 -12.74 3.76 17.77
CA LEU A 96 -12.06 3.37 16.53
C LEU A 96 -10.63 2.86 16.77
N VAL A 97 -9.92 3.42 17.74
CA VAL A 97 -8.63 2.86 18.20
C VAL A 97 -8.83 1.43 18.71
N TRP A 98 -9.84 1.22 19.56
CA TRP A 98 -10.18 -0.10 20.07
C TRP A 98 -10.58 -1.07 18.97
N LEU A 99 -11.32 -0.62 17.96
CA LEU A 99 -11.64 -1.41 16.78
C LEU A 99 -10.38 -1.83 16.03
N GLY A 100 -9.44 -0.91 15.82
CA GLY A 100 -8.14 -1.21 15.20
C GLY A 100 -7.32 -2.23 16.00
N LEU A 101 -7.24 -2.06 17.32
CA LEU A 101 -6.53 -2.99 18.21
C LEU A 101 -7.18 -4.37 18.26
N PHE A 102 -8.51 -4.43 18.33
CA PHE A 102 -9.25 -5.68 18.27
C PHE A 102 -8.97 -6.42 16.95
N ALA A 103 -8.94 -5.67 15.86
CA ALA A 103 -8.74 -6.25 14.55
C ALA A 103 -7.26 -6.68 14.32
N LEU A 104 -6.29 -6.00 14.95
CA LEU A 104 -4.90 -6.50 15.09
C LEU A 104 -4.86 -7.82 15.87
N LEU A 105 -5.57 -7.92 16.99
CA LEU A 105 -5.65 -9.15 17.78
C LEU A 105 -6.21 -10.31 16.95
N VAL A 106 -7.30 -10.07 16.21
CA VAL A 106 -7.89 -11.07 15.29
C VAL A 106 -6.87 -11.53 14.25
N MET A 107 -6.07 -10.61 13.71
CA MET A 107 -5.02 -10.94 12.73
C MET A 107 -3.90 -11.80 13.35
N ILE A 108 -3.43 -11.46 14.56
CA ILE A 108 -2.42 -12.24 15.28
C ILE A 108 -2.95 -13.65 15.56
N VAL A 109 -4.17 -13.75 16.10
CA VAL A 109 -4.82 -15.04 16.39
C VAL A 109 -4.96 -15.87 15.11
N SER A 110 -5.41 -15.25 14.01
CA SER A 110 -5.52 -15.93 12.71
C SER A 110 -4.16 -16.43 12.20
N GLY A 111 -3.11 -15.63 12.36
CA GLY A 111 -1.74 -16.00 11.99
C GLY A 111 -1.19 -17.15 12.85
N ILE A 112 -1.50 -17.18 14.14
CA ILE A 112 -1.15 -18.29 15.04
C ILE A 112 -1.89 -19.57 14.64
N ILE A 113 -3.20 -19.49 14.38
CA ILE A 113 -4.02 -20.63 13.93
C ILE A 113 -3.46 -21.22 12.63
N TRP A 114 -3.07 -20.36 11.69
CA TRP A 114 -2.43 -20.75 10.44
C TRP A 114 -1.08 -21.44 10.69
N ARG A 115 -0.21 -20.83 11.50
CA ARG A 115 1.14 -21.34 11.76
C ARG A 115 1.14 -22.68 12.51
N LEU A 116 0.19 -22.89 13.39
CA LEU A 116 0.05 -24.14 14.15
C LEU A 116 -0.56 -25.29 13.32
N ASP A 117 -0.83 -25.02 12.04
CA ASP A 117 -1.43 -25.95 11.10
C ASP A 117 -2.71 -26.61 11.65
N VAL A 118 -3.46 -25.83 12.46
CA VAL A 118 -4.70 -26.28 13.09
C VAL A 118 -5.68 -26.71 12.01
N VAL A 119 -5.63 -26.09 10.83
CA VAL A 119 -6.51 -26.38 9.70
C VAL A 119 -6.20 -27.75 9.08
N ASN A 120 -4.94 -28.12 8.87
CA ASN A 120 -4.62 -29.47 8.39
C ASN A 120 -4.85 -30.52 9.48
N LYS A 121 -4.68 -30.19 10.76
CA LYS A 121 -5.13 -31.08 11.85
C LYS A 121 -6.66 -31.21 11.91
N LEU A 122 -7.39 -30.21 11.42
CA LEU A 122 -8.84 -30.22 11.26
C LEU A 122 -9.33 -31.07 10.08
N HIS A 123 -8.46 -31.75 9.33
CA HIS A 123 -8.84 -32.62 8.21
C HIS A 123 -9.83 -33.73 8.61
N ARG A 124 -9.95 -34.04 9.91
CA ARG A 124 -10.98 -34.92 10.47
C ARG A 124 -12.42 -34.38 10.36
N TRP A 125 -12.60 -33.11 10.04
CA TRP A 125 -13.91 -32.44 10.00
C TRP A 125 -14.14 -31.70 8.66
N PRO A 126 -14.58 -32.41 7.60
CA PRO A 126 -14.71 -31.85 6.25
C PRO A 126 -15.69 -30.67 6.17
N THR A 127 -16.74 -30.64 6.98
CA THR A 127 -17.71 -29.54 7.07
C THR A 127 -17.09 -28.23 7.58
N LEU A 128 -16.14 -28.29 8.53
CA LEU A 128 -15.43 -27.09 9.00
C LEU A 128 -14.43 -26.56 7.96
N ARG A 129 -13.89 -27.43 7.11
CA ARG A 129 -13.02 -27.04 6.00
C ARG A 129 -13.80 -26.30 4.92
N GLU A 130 -15.01 -26.77 4.58
CA GLU A 130 -15.90 -26.09 3.63
C GLU A 130 -16.40 -24.76 4.19
N ILE A 131 -16.79 -24.70 5.46
CA ILE A 131 -17.16 -23.44 6.12
C ILE A 131 -15.96 -22.50 6.18
N GLY A 132 -14.75 -22.97 6.52
CA GLY A 132 -13.52 -22.16 6.50
C GLY A 132 -13.13 -21.68 5.08
N PHE A 133 -13.48 -22.45 4.05
CA PHE A 133 -13.31 -22.08 2.65
C PHE A 133 -14.31 -20.99 2.23
N ILE A 134 -15.59 -21.12 2.62
CA ILE A 134 -16.67 -20.14 2.38
C ILE A 134 -16.44 -18.85 3.18
N VAL A 135 -16.00 -18.97 4.43
CA VAL A 135 -15.67 -17.85 5.34
C VAL A 135 -14.34 -17.16 4.96
N GLY A 136 -13.57 -17.73 4.03
CA GLY A 136 -12.53 -16.97 3.32
C GLY A 136 -11.11 -17.15 3.82
N MET A 137 -10.77 -18.27 4.44
CA MET A 137 -9.39 -18.55 4.86
C MET A 137 -8.42 -18.85 3.71
N TYR A 138 -8.87 -19.30 2.54
CA TYR A 138 -7.95 -20.02 1.63
C TYR A 138 -7.52 -19.40 0.31
N ARG A 139 -8.02 -18.25 -0.16
CA ARG A 139 -7.33 -17.56 -1.28
C ARG A 139 -7.83 -16.15 -1.64
N HIS A 140 -9.14 -15.92 -1.71
CA HIS A 140 -9.72 -14.71 -2.31
C HIS A 140 -11.10 -14.29 -1.73
N GLY A 141 -11.43 -14.62 -0.48
CA GLY A 141 -12.75 -14.39 0.11
C GLY A 141 -12.99 -12.98 0.65
N LEU A 142 -14.25 -12.65 0.97
CA LEU A 142 -14.69 -11.39 1.63
C LEU A 142 -13.83 -11.04 2.85
N LEU A 143 -13.33 -12.05 3.58
CA LEU A 143 -12.45 -11.88 4.74
C LEU A 143 -11.17 -11.10 4.42
N LYS A 144 -10.58 -11.27 3.22
CA LYS A 144 -9.40 -10.49 2.81
C LYS A 144 -9.72 -9.01 2.72
N MET A 145 -10.91 -8.65 2.25
CA MET A 145 -11.35 -7.25 2.18
C MET A 145 -11.45 -6.64 3.58
N PHE A 146 -12.06 -7.37 4.52
CA PHE A 146 -12.13 -6.95 5.93
C PHE A 146 -10.76 -6.87 6.59
N MET A 147 -9.85 -7.80 6.28
CA MET A 147 -8.47 -7.79 6.77
C MET A 147 -7.71 -6.56 6.27
N PHE A 148 -7.80 -6.22 4.98
CA PHE A 148 -7.17 -5.01 4.45
C PHE A 148 -7.79 -3.73 5.00
N ALA A 149 -9.12 -3.65 5.12
CA ALA A 149 -9.78 -2.52 5.75
C ALA A 149 -9.36 -2.35 7.22
N THR A 150 -9.24 -3.46 7.96
CA THR A 150 -8.72 -3.50 9.33
C THR A 150 -7.30 -2.96 9.41
N ILE A 151 -6.42 -3.48 8.55
CA ILE A 151 -5.02 -3.06 8.47
C ILE A 151 -4.93 -1.57 8.16
N LEU A 152 -5.74 -1.10 7.21
CA LEU A 152 -5.81 0.30 6.81
C LEU A 152 -6.22 1.20 7.99
N LEU A 153 -7.23 0.77 8.76
CA LEU A 153 -7.69 1.50 9.95
C LEU A 153 -6.67 1.46 11.08
N LEU A 154 -6.00 0.32 11.30
CA LEU A 154 -4.94 0.17 12.28
C LEU A 154 -3.75 1.08 11.94
N ALA A 155 -3.26 1.01 10.70
CA ALA A 155 -2.20 1.88 10.20
C ALA A 155 -2.58 3.36 10.34
N SER A 156 -3.85 3.69 10.05
CA SER A 156 -4.37 5.05 10.23
C SER A 156 -4.37 5.50 11.70
N CYS A 157 -4.76 4.60 12.61
CA CYS A 157 -4.73 4.83 14.04
C CYS A 157 -3.30 5.05 14.55
N THR A 158 -2.37 4.15 14.21
CA THR A 158 -0.97 4.25 14.62
C THR A 158 -0.33 5.52 14.06
N GLY A 159 -0.54 5.83 12.79
CA GLY A 159 -0.02 7.05 12.18
C GLY A 159 -0.58 8.32 12.83
N TYR A 160 -1.86 8.33 13.19
CA TYR A 160 -2.44 9.43 13.96
C TYR A 160 -1.78 9.58 15.35
N LEU A 161 -1.55 8.47 16.08
CA LEU A 161 -0.90 8.53 17.39
C LEU A 161 0.53 9.07 17.28
N VAL A 162 1.27 8.69 16.24
CA VAL A 162 2.61 9.22 15.96
C VAL A 162 2.55 10.71 15.63
N SER A 163 1.55 11.17 14.86
CA SER A 163 1.39 12.59 14.53
C SER A 163 1.16 13.48 15.76
N LEU A 164 0.69 12.92 16.88
CA LEU A 164 0.58 13.66 18.14
C LEU A 164 1.94 14.13 18.65
N ARG A 165 3.05 13.47 18.28
CA ARG A 165 4.41 13.89 18.65
C ARG A 165 4.96 15.03 17.79
N ILE A 166 4.43 15.24 16.58
CA ILE A 166 4.86 16.30 15.67
C ILE A 166 4.17 17.60 16.08
N ARG A 167 4.91 18.49 16.75
CA ARG A 167 4.36 19.75 17.32
C ARG A 167 4.48 20.95 16.38
N ASP A 168 5.51 20.95 15.53
CA ASP A 168 5.84 22.10 14.67
C ASP A 168 5.70 21.77 13.19
N ARG A 169 5.30 22.78 12.40
CA ARG A 169 5.13 22.66 10.94
C ARG A 169 6.42 22.26 10.25
N ASN A 170 7.53 22.81 10.71
CA ASN A 170 8.85 22.59 10.14
C ASN A 170 9.37 21.17 10.38
N LEU A 171 8.90 20.49 11.44
CA LEU A 171 9.23 19.08 11.70
C LEU A 171 8.56 18.11 10.74
N LEU A 172 7.52 18.54 10.00
CA LEU A 172 6.87 17.70 9.01
C LEU A 172 7.84 17.33 7.87
N LEU A 173 8.75 18.24 7.50
CA LEU A 173 9.70 18.08 6.40
C LEU A 173 10.70 16.93 6.67
N PRO A 174 11.46 16.91 7.79
CA PRO A 174 12.33 15.78 8.10
C PRO A 174 11.55 14.47 8.31
N VAL A 175 10.32 14.52 8.83
CA VAL A 175 9.49 13.31 8.98
C VAL A 175 9.15 12.69 7.62
N VAL A 176 8.71 13.47 6.63
CA VAL A 176 8.39 12.93 5.30
C VAL A 176 9.62 12.48 4.54
N MET A 177 10.77 13.16 4.72
CA MET A 177 12.04 12.70 4.14
C MET A 177 12.49 11.37 4.75
N PHE A 178 12.37 11.22 6.07
CA PHE A 178 12.71 9.98 6.74
C PHE A 178 11.78 8.83 6.35
N ALA A 179 10.48 9.11 6.19
CA ALA A 179 9.52 8.14 5.67
C ALA A 179 9.91 7.65 4.27
N ALA A 180 10.18 8.58 3.35
CA ALA A 180 10.64 8.28 1.99
C ALA A 180 11.93 7.43 1.98
N PHE A 181 12.86 7.72 2.89
CA PHE A 181 14.08 6.95 3.05
C PHE A 181 13.82 5.52 3.55
N ILE A 182 12.97 5.35 4.58
CA ILE A 182 12.58 4.02 5.08
C ILE A 182 11.94 3.20 3.96
N ASP A 183 11.05 3.80 3.16
CA ASP A 183 10.39 3.10 2.05
C ASP A 183 11.41 2.56 1.05
N LEU A 184 12.27 3.45 0.56
CA LEU A 184 13.35 3.10 -0.36
C LEU A 184 14.24 2.00 0.22
N TRP A 185 14.61 2.10 1.51
CA TRP A 185 15.41 1.11 2.19
C TRP A 185 14.69 -0.26 2.29
N THR A 186 13.45 -0.27 2.77
CA THR A 186 12.69 -1.50 3.02
C THR A 186 12.43 -2.27 1.74
N VAL A 187 12.14 -1.57 0.64
CA VAL A 187 11.82 -2.22 -0.63
C VAL A 187 13.08 -2.62 -1.40
N SER A 188 14.11 -1.78 -1.45
CA SER A 188 15.31 -2.12 -2.23
C SER A 188 16.17 -3.20 -1.55
N VAL A 189 16.28 -3.17 -0.23
CA VAL A 189 17.33 -3.92 0.48
C VAL A 189 16.82 -4.62 1.76
N GLY A 190 15.71 -4.15 2.32
CA GLY A 190 15.26 -4.56 3.63
C GLY A 190 14.63 -5.96 3.73
N PRO A 191 14.02 -6.26 4.90
CA PRO A 191 13.37 -7.53 5.19
C PRO A 191 12.35 -7.94 4.13
N VAL A 192 11.65 -6.99 3.51
CA VAL A 192 10.65 -7.25 2.46
C VAL A 192 11.30 -7.93 1.25
N SER A 193 12.42 -7.40 0.76
CA SER A 193 13.21 -8.03 -0.33
C SER A 193 13.66 -9.44 0.03
N THR A 194 14.08 -9.65 1.28
CA THR A 194 14.50 -10.98 1.76
C THR A 194 13.33 -11.96 1.84
N VAL A 195 12.18 -11.52 2.35
CA VAL A 195 10.96 -12.33 2.43
C VAL A 195 10.41 -12.60 1.02
N MET A 196 10.48 -11.64 0.09
CA MET A 196 10.11 -11.86 -1.31
C MET A 196 10.96 -12.97 -1.95
N LYS A 197 12.26 -13.04 -1.63
CA LYS A 197 13.16 -14.08 -2.14
C LYS A 197 12.95 -15.44 -1.47
N ARG A 198 12.71 -15.47 -0.14
CA ARG A 198 12.66 -16.71 0.65
C ARG A 198 11.26 -17.31 0.80
N ALA A 199 10.24 -16.48 0.82
CA ALA A 199 8.85 -16.84 1.11
C ALA A 199 7.88 -15.95 0.31
N PRO A 200 7.90 -16.00 -1.03
CA PRO A 200 7.04 -15.18 -1.90
C PRO A 200 5.55 -15.38 -1.60
N GLU A 201 5.16 -16.55 -1.11
CA GLU A 201 3.79 -16.87 -0.71
C GLU A 201 3.29 -15.96 0.42
N VAL A 202 4.14 -15.64 1.41
CA VAL A 202 3.78 -14.78 2.55
C VAL A 202 3.53 -13.35 2.06
N VAL A 203 4.39 -12.83 1.19
CA VAL A 203 4.23 -11.49 0.60
C VAL A 203 2.93 -11.40 -0.20
N SER A 204 2.62 -12.45 -0.97
CA SER A 204 1.37 -12.53 -1.74
C SER A 204 0.11 -12.62 -0.87
N ALA A 205 0.25 -13.13 0.36
CA ALA A 205 -0.86 -13.28 1.31
C ALA A 205 -1.17 -11.98 2.04
N VAL A 206 -0.13 -11.22 2.41
CA VAL A 206 -0.23 -10.01 3.24
C VAL A 206 -0.47 -8.75 2.42
N SER A 207 -0.19 -8.75 1.12
CA SER A 207 -0.36 -7.56 0.29
C SER A 207 -1.48 -7.68 -0.75
N ALA A 208 -2.05 -6.54 -1.15
CA ALA A 208 -3.20 -6.50 -2.05
C ALA A 208 -2.78 -6.78 -3.50
N PRO A 209 -3.44 -7.70 -4.23
CA PRO A 209 -3.07 -8.02 -5.60
C PRO A 209 -3.40 -6.89 -6.57
N ILE A 210 -2.42 -6.40 -7.33
CA ILE A 210 -2.64 -5.51 -8.49
C ILE A 210 -2.16 -6.25 -9.76
N PRO A 211 -3.01 -6.42 -10.79
CA PRO A 211 -2.64 -7.08 -12.04
C PRO A 211 -1.66 -6.21 -12.83
N GLN A 212 -0.58 -6.80 -13.34
CA GLN A 212 0.36 -6.12 -14.23
C GLN A 212 -0.14 -6.20 -15.69
N ALA A 213 -0.09 -5.10 -16.42
CA ALA A 213 -0.42 -5.08 -17.84
C ALA A 213 0.73 -5.70 -18.66
N GLY A 214 0.41 -6.56 -19.64
CA GLY A 214 1.36 -7.00 -20.68
C GLY A 214 2.18 -8.26 -20.40
N THR A 215 2.31 -8.74 -19.16
CA THR A 215 3.16 -9.93 -18.86
C THR A 215 2.36 -11.19 -18.49
N GLY A 216 1.05 -11.07 -18.23
CA GLY A 216 0.24 -12.19 -17.73
C GLY A 216 0.68 -12.73 -16.36
N ALA A 217 1.72 -12.16 -15.76
CA ALA A 217 2.31 -12.57 -14.50
C ALA A 217 1.86 -11.63 -13.38
N PHE A 218 1.55 -12.22 -12.23
CA PHE A 218 1.41 -11.46 -11.00
C PHE A 218 2.77 -10.90 -10.61
N VAL A 219 2.97 -9.59 -10.72
CA VAL A 219 4.20 -8.98 -10.21
C VAL A 219 3.88 -8.34 -8.86
N PRO A 220 4.44 -8.86 -7.74
CA PRO A 220 4.27 -8.31 -6.40
C PRO A 220 4.75 -6.85 -6.23
N ALA A 221 5.29 -6.21 -7.28
CA ALA A 221 5.86 -4.86 -7.26
C ALA A 221 4.81 -3.74 -7.13
N LEU A 222 3.53 -4.02 -7.40
CA LEU A 222 2.42 -3.06 -7.25
C LEU A 222 1.62 -3.34 -5.96
N MET A 223 2.29 -3.72 -4.88
CA MET A 223 1.63 -3.98 -3.61
C MET A 223 1.76 -2.75 -2.71
N MET A 224 0.64 -2.07 -2.42
CA MET A 224 0.63 -1.01 -1.41
C MET A 224 1.04 -1.62 -0.07
N GLY A 225 2.17 -1.16 0.47
CA GLY A 225 2.72 -1.69 1.70
C GLY A 225 1.89 -1.28 2.90
N LEU A 226 2.06 -1.99 4.03
CA LEU A 226 1.51 -1.53 5.31
C LEU A 226 2.04 -0.14 5.73
N GLY A 227 3.22 0.20 5.22
CA GLY A 227 3.87 1.50 5.44
C GLY A 227 3.08 2.66 4.82
N ASP A 228 2.53 2.50 3.61
CA ASP A 228 1.94 3.64 2.89
C ASP A 228 0.77 4.27 3.65
N PRO A 229 -0.24 3.50 4.09
CA PRO A 229 -1.33 4.05 4.89
C PRO A 229 -0.87 4.59 6.25
N LEU A 230 0.14 3.98 6.86
CA LEU A 230 0.68 4.45 8.14
C LEU A 230 1.30 5.83 7.99
N PHE A 231 2.19 6.03 7.02
CA PHE A 231 2.85 7.32 6.81
C PHE A 231 1.91 8.37 6.21
N MET A 232 0.98 7.99 5.33
CA MET A 232 -0.10 8.88 4.90
C MET A 232 -0.94 9.36 6.08
N ALA A 233 -1.23 8.49 7.05
CA ALA A 233 -1.97 8.87 8.24
C ALA A 233 -1.16 9.83 9.13
N VAL A 234 0.14 9.56 9.34
CA VAL A 234 1.04 10.50 10.04
C VAL A 234 0.98 11.88 9.38
N VAL A 235 1.10 11.92 8.05
CA VAL A 235 1.09 13.15 7.25
C VAL A 235 -0.25 13.87 7.37
N PHE A 236 -1.36 13.24 7.03
CA PHE A 236 -2.66 13.93 7.02
C PHE A 236 -3.11 14.35 8.41
N ALA A 237 -2.83 13.55 9.43
CA ALA A 237 -3.11 13.92 10.81
C ALA A 237 -2.23 15.09 11.27
N SER A 238 -0.94 15.11 10.88
CA SER A 238 -0.04 16.25 11.14
C SER A 238 -0.52 17.52 10.43
N VAL A 239 -0.86 17.43 9.15
CA VAL A 239 -1.38 18.55 8.35
C VAL A 239 -2.63 19.15 9.00
N HIS A 240 -3.56 18.30 9.42
CA HIS A 240 -4.77 18.76 10.11
C HIS A 240 -4.47 19.39 11.47
N LYS A 241 -3.61 18.74 12.28
CA LYS A 241 -3.20 19.21 13.61
C LYS A 241 -2.46 20.55 13.56
N LEU A 242 -1.57 20.72 12.60
CA LEU A 242 -0.71 21.89 12.45
C LEU A 242 -1.41 23.09 11.78
N GLY A 243 -2.69 22.92 11.41
CA GLY A 243 -3.48 23.95 10.73
C GLY A 243 -3.02 24.22 9.29
N LEU A 244 -2.40 23.24 8.64
CA LEU A 244 -2.06 23.30 7.22
C LEU A 244 -3.32 23.02 6.38
N ASN A 245 -3.30 23.39 5.08
CA ASN A 245 -4.47 23.19 4.23
C ASN A 245 -4.65 21.70 3.86
N ALA A 246 -5.50 21.00 4.61
CA ALA A 246 -5.73 19.57 4.48
C ALA A 246 -6.30 19.17 3.10
N ARG A 247 -7.21 19.98 2.54
CA ARG A 247 -7.79 19.72 1.20
C ARG A 247 -6.73 19.83 0.12
N ARG A 248 -5.89 20.85 0.18
CA ARG A 248 -4.76 21.02 -0.75
C ARG A 248 -3.81 19.83 -0.67
N ASN A 249 -3.43 19.42 0.54
CA ASN A 249 -2.57 18.25 0.73
C ASN A 249 -3.19 16.98 0.14
N TYR A 250 -4.47 16.73 0.41
CA TYR A 250 -5.19 15.59 -0.15
C TYR A 250 -5.14 15.58 -1.69
N SER A 251 -5.46 16.71 -2.34
CA SER A 251 -5.45 16.80 -3.80
C SER A 251 -4.05 16.59 -4.39
N PHE A 252 -3.01 17.15 -3.77
CA PHE A 252 -1.62 16.95 -4.23
C PHE A 252 -1.16 15.51 -4.04
N VAL A 253 -1.45 14.89 -2.90
CA VAL A 253 -1.11 13.48 -2.66
C VAL A 253 -1.79 12.59 -3.69
N LEU A 254 -3.09 12.79 -3.91
CA LEU A 254 -3.82 12.01 -4.90
C LEU A 254 -3.28 12.21 -6.32
N ALA A 255 -3.00 13.46 -6.73
CA ALA A 255 -2.48 13.77 -8.05
C ALA A 255 -1.08 13.17 -8.27
N ILE A 256 -0.14 13.39 -7.36
CA ILE A 256 1.24 12.93 -7.52
C ILE A 256 1.34 11.41 -7.41
N MET A 257 0.61 10.78 -6.49
CA MET A 257 0.58 9.30 -6.44
C MET A 257 -0.05 8.70 -7.70
N THR A 258 -1.08 9.34 -8.27
CA THR A 258 -1.66 8.92 -9.55
C THR A 258 -0.63 9.02 -10.68
N LEU A 259 0.09 10.14 -10.76
CA LEU A 259 1.15 10.32 -11.76
C LEU A 259 2.29 9.31 -11.59
N ALA A 260 2.73 9.06 -10.35
CA ALA A 260 3.76 8.07 -10.05
C ALA A 260 3.32 6.66 -10.48
N MET A 261 2.09 6.28 -10.18
CA MET A 261 1.54 5.00 -10.58
C MET A 261 1.36 4.88 -12.10
N LEU A 262 0.93 5.93 -12.78
CA LEU A 262 0.87 5.96 -14.25
C LEU A 262 2.28 5.85 -14.86
N ALA A 263 3.29 6.50 -14.28
CA ALA A 263 4.67 6.38 -14.74
C ALA A 263 5.20 4.95 -14.59
N VAL A 264 4.84 4.25 -13.51
CA VAL A 264 5.16 2.83 -13.31
C VAL A 264 4.41 1.94 -14.30
N LEU A 265 3.12 2.20 -14.52
CA LEU A 265 2.28 1.38 -15.40
C LEU A 265 2.65 1.55 -16.89
N LEU A 266 3.16 2.71 -17.28
CA LEU A 266 3.64 3.02 -18.63
C LEU A 266 5.12 2.70 -18.84
N ASP A 267 5.78 2.06 -17.86
CA ASP A 267 7.20 1.69 -17.89
C ASP A 267 8.17 2.87 -18.06
N PHE A 268 7.73 4.11 -17.77
CA PHE A 268 8.62 5.28 -17.74
C PHE A 268 9.57 5.25 -16.56
N ALA A 269 9.16 4.62 -15.46
CA ALA A 269 9.96 4.40 -14.28
C ALA A 269 9.57 3.04 -13.67
N PRO A 270 10.41 1.99 -13.78
CA PRO A 270 10.02 0.63 -13.41
C PRO A 270 9.73 0.47 -11.91
N TYR A 271 10.24 1.40 -11.09
CA TYR A 271 10.03 1.40 -9.65
C TYR A 271 10.04 2.83 -9.09
N ILE A 272 8.91 3.25 -8.53
CA ILE A 272 8.79 4.51 -7.77
C ILE A 272 8.25 4.18 -6.37
N PRO A 273 9.04 4.36 -5.29
CA PRO A 273 8.56 4.22 -3.92
C PRO A 273 7.40 5.19 -3.63
N ALA A 274 6.30 4.67 -3.08
CA ALA A 274 5.09 5.46 -2.83
C ALA A 274 5.33 6.58 -1.82
N LEU A 275 6.20 6.38 -0.81
CA LEU A 275 6.50 7.40 0.18
C LEU A 275 7.36 8.55 -0.37
N ILE A 276 8.14 8.31 -1.44
CA ILE A 276 8.80 9.40 -2.16
C ILE A 276 7.74 10.30 -2.81
N ALA A 277 6.78 9.71 -3.51
CA ALA A 277 5.67 10.46 -4.12
C ALA A 277 4.86 11.23 -3.06
N LEU A 278 4.60 10.60 -1.90
CA LEU A 278 3.96 11.25 -0.75
C LEU A 278 4.76 12.45 -0.24
N ALA A 279 6.07 12.29 -0.03
CA ALA A 279 6.93 13.36 0.45
C ALA A 279 6.95 14.56 -0.51
N VAL A 280 7.10 14.30 -1.80
CA VAL A 280 7.03 15.33 -2.86
C VAL A 280 5.69 16.06 -2.82
N ALA A 281 4.58 15.33 -2.73
CA ALA A 281 3.24 15.91 -2.67
C ALA A 281 3.03 16.84 -1.48
N VAL A 282 3.46 16.42 -0.29
CA VAL A 282 3.31 17.22 0.93
C VAL A 282 4.20 18.46 0.88
N VAL A 283 5.44 18.32 0.39
CA VAL A 283 6.36 19.46 0.26
C VAL A 283 5.79 20.48 -0.73
N LEU A 284 5.34 20.05 -1.91
CA LEU A 284 4.74 20.95 -2.92
C LEU A 284 3.42 21.57 -2.44
N ALA A 285 2.59 20.82 -1.73
CA ALA A 285 1.33 21.33 -1.18
C ALA A 285 1.55 22.45 -0.14
N ASN A 286 2.69 22.45 0.56
CA ASN A 286 2.95 23.37 1.68
C ASN A 286 4.22 24.22 1.51
N TRP A 287 4.80 24.29 0.30
CA TRP A 287 6.10 24.97 0.05
C TRP A 287 6.18 26.38 0.67
N GLY A 288 5.13 27.18 0.54
CA GLY A 288 5.08 28.55 1.09
C GLY A 288 4.72 28.64 2.58
N GLN A 289 4.39 27.54 3.25
CA GLN A 289 4.00 27.50 4.66
C GLN A 289 5.14 27.09 5.59
N PHE A 290 6.21 26.49 5.06
CA PHE A 290 7.41 26.15 5.81
C PHE A 290 8.27 27.40 6.00
N LYS A 291 8.23 27.98 7.21
CA LYS A 291 9.07 29.10 7.61
C LYS A 291 10.22 28.58 8.46
N LEU A 292 11.20 27.98 7.80
CA LEU A 292 12.38 27.41 8.46
C LEU A 292 13.31 28.54 8.91
N SER A 293 13.66 28.54 10.20
CA SER A 293 14.77 29.33 10.73
C SER A 293 16.09 28.89 10.10
N ARG A 294 17.14 29.72 10.19
CA ARG A 294 18.46 29.37 9.63
C ARG A 294 19.00 28.08 10.23
N GLN A 295 18.80 27.85 11.52
CA GLN A 295 19.20 26.62 12.20
C GLN A 295 18.38 25.42 11.72
N GLU A 296 17.06 25.55 11.57
CA GLU A 296 16.21 24.47 11.06
C GLU A 296 16.55 24.10 9.62
N LYS A 297 16.89 25.08 8.76
CA LYS A 297 17.37 24.81 7.39
C LYS A 297 18.64 23.97 7.41
N ILE A 298 19.61 24.36 8.24
CA ILE A 298 20.88 23.64 8.38
C ILE A 298 20.62 22.22 8.89
N SER A 299 19.84 22.06 9.97
CA SER A 299 19.52 20.73 10.51
C SER A 299 18.77 19.86 9.49
N THR A 300 17.81 20.43 8.77
CA THR A 300 17.05 19.73 7.72
C THR A 300 17.98 19.29 6.58
N ALA A 301 18.89 20.17 6.15
CA ALA A 301 19.87 19.86 5.11
C ALA A 301 20.86 18.79 5.56
N ILE A 302 21.34 18.85 6.80
CA ILE A 302 22.23 17.83 7.37
C ILE A 302 21.53 16.48 7.42
N VAL A 303 20.27 16.42 7.88
CA VAL A 303 19.49 15.17 7.89
C VAL A 303 19.30 14.64 6.47
N ALA A 304 18.90 15.49 5.52
CA ALA A 304 18.74 15.09 4.13
C ALA A 304 20.04 14.54 3.54
N LEU A 305 21.16 15.24 3.77
CA LEU A 305 22.48 14.84 3.29
C LEU A 305 22.94 13.54 3.95
N ALA A 306 22.71 13.36 5.26
CA ALA A 306 23.01 12.13 5.96
C ALA A 306 22.19 10.95 5.42
N LEU A 307 20.89 11.14 5.19
CA LEU A 307 20.03 10.11 4.58
C LEU A 307 20.55 9.73 3.19
N ILE A 308 20.86 10.70 2.33
CA ILE A 308 21.42 10.45 1.00
C ILE A 308 22.78 9.74 1.09
N ALA A 309 23.68 10.18 1.98
CA ALA A 309 25.01 9.61 2.16
C ALA A 309 24.97 8.18 2.72
N THR A 310 23.95 7.84 3.50
CA THR A 310 23.79 6.46 4.00
C THR A 310 23.27 5.49 2.94
N LEU A 311 22.64 5.94 1.85
CA LEU A 311 22.13 5.05 0.80
C LEU A 311 23.24 4.19 0.15
N PRO A 312 24.39 4.73 -0.29
CA PRO A 312 25.50 3.93 -0.79
C PRO A 312 26.06 2.95 0.25
N LEU A 313 26.13 3.37 1.52
CA LEU A 313 26.65 2.54 2.60
C LEU A 313 25.73 1.35 2.88
N VAL A 314 24.44 1.61 3.03
CA VAL A 314 23.39 0.59 3.12
C VAL A 314 23.49 -0.36 1.95
N TRP A 315 23.57 0.18 0.74
CA TRP A 315 23.69 -0.62 -0.47
C TRP A 315 24.92 -1.51 -0.41
N TYR A 316 26.08 -0.96 -0.07
CA TYR A 316 27.34 -1.70 0.01
C TYR A 316 27.31 -2.82 1.05
N VAL A 317 26.87 -2.53 2.29
CA VAL A 317 26.83 -3.49 3.40
C VAL A 317 25.85 -4.64 3.14
N LEU A 318 24.75 -4.34 2.44
CA LEU A 318 23.66 -5.29 2.23
C LEU A 318 23.62 -5.84 0.79
N ARG A 319 24.67 -5.61 -0.02
CA ARG A 319 24.79 -6.25 -1.33
C ARG A 319 24.67 -7.77 -1.13
N PRO A 320 23.70 -8.44 -1.79
CA PRO A 320 23.64 -9.89 -1.73
C PRO A 320 24.98 -10.44 -2.21
N ALA A 321 25.57 -11.36 -1.44
CA ALA A 321 26.81 -12.02 -1.82
C ALA A 321 26.66 -12.57 -3.25
N PRO A 322 27.67 -12.41 -4.11
CA PRO A 322 27.62 -12.97 -5.45
C PRO A 322 27.31 -14.47 -5.34
N PRO A 323 26.40 -15.01 -6.18
CA PRO A 323 26.02 -16.40 -6.12
C PRO A 323 27.29 -17.27 -6.19
N THR A 324 27.58 -17.99 -5.11
CA THR A 324 28.72 -18.91 -5.07
C THR A 324 28.53 -19.98 -6.14
N GLU A 325 29.52 -20.13 -7.02
CA GLU A 325 29.57 -20.99 -8.20
C GLU A 325 29.06 -22.44 -8.00
N LYS A 326 29.05 -22.93 -6.76
CA LYS A 326 28.51 -24.24 -6.36
C LYS A 326 27.01 -24.43 -6.68
N SER A 327 26.18 -23.38 -6.66
CA SER A 327 24.76 -23.53 -7.02
C SER A 327 24.53 -23.79 -8.51
N THR A 328 25.44 -23.34 -9.39
CA THR A 328 25.35 -23.58 -10.84
C THR A 328 25.59 -25.06 -11.18
N HIS A 329 26.53 -25.72 -10.48
CA HIS A 329 26.79 -27.15 -10.69
C HIS A 329 25.67 -28.05 -10.17
N GLN A 330 25.00 -27.70 -9.08
CA GLN A 330 23.85 -28.50 -8.60
C GLN A 330 22.62 -28.36 -9.49
N GLN A 331 22.41 -27.19 -10.11
CA GLN A 331 21.29 -26.99 -11.01
C GLN A 331 21.49 -27.74 -12.33
N HIS A 332 22.72 -27.74 -12.87
CA HIS A 332 23.05 -28.53 -14.06
C HIS A 332 22.95 -30.05 -13.82
N ASN A 333 23.28 -30.54 -12.62
CA ASN A 333 23.09 -31.94 -12.24
C ASN A 333 21.61 -32.33 -12.03
N ARG A 334 20.73 -31.39 -11.64
CA ARG A 334 19.29 -31.66 -11.56
C ARG A 334 18.68 -31.75 -12.95
N ASP A 335 19.00 -30.83 -13.84
CA ASP A 335 18.41 -30.77 -15.18
C ASP A 335 18.86 -31.95 -16.06
N SER A 336 20.07 -32.49 -15.83
CA SER A 336 20.55 -33.71 -16.50
C SER A 336 19.94 -35.00 -15.95
N SER A 337 19.43 -35.01 -14.72
CA SER A 337 18.77 -36.19 -14.12
C SER A 337 17.27 -36.32 -14.46
N SER A 338 16.67 -35.28 -15.05
CA SER A 338 15.24 -35.23 -15.36
C SER A 338 14.87 -35.48 -16.83
N ASN A 339 15.84 -35.77 -17.70
CA ASN A 339 15.60 -36.24 -19.06
C ASN A 339 15.81 -37.76 -19.13
N PRO A 340 14.73 -38.57 -19.02
CA PRO A 340 14.76 -39.99 -19.40
C PRO A 340 14.81 -40.19 -20.91
#